data_AF-A0A9X5V9S4-F1
#
_entry.id   AF-A0A9X5V9S4-F1
#
_cell.length_a   1.000
_cell.length_b   1.000
_cell.length_c   1.000
_cell.angle_alpha   90.00
_cell.angle_beta   90.00
_cell.angle_gamma   90.00
#
_symmetry.space_group_name_H-M   'P 1'
#
loop_
_entity.id
_entity.type
_entity.pdbx_description
1 polymer ?
#
loop_
_entity_poly.entity_id
_entity_poly.type
_entity_poly.pdbx_seq_one_letter_code
_entity_poly.pdbx_strand_id
1 'polypeptide(L)'
;MASEKVDNIINFINKLPEFHCFIVNGEFILQPMKEKKCPCGSNKKFKSCCLSKANKIENHYMQLKHSKGSSFAIKELNRKIKNYIEKDKFEANPSSKMYDNFLRKKKAAFCLAADSPKQCTSSKINYAHTLSKNPIISILSNKKTTKPITFNRFLNFPKINIEEYFVSIKDDEASVVNTFCKHHDDELFKEIEKNKRYQGQYIQDLQFGLKAIALNVYTNILQILFLQKLLSECEELWLEPQAMKDYYNHLLDLRETHSFSKIIIDSIYNEKDILLTFNYTIPNYVAKFAYCQTHSINKDLENKSIDELTLCMINIFPTKENATQIILSVSNEKGAYSRLFKQLESAKVNNDIKKIIRFFGNIIANSGTNLYFEANYFSSLTEKEKAVLYYSFSKNGAIRIANNLKNKFLDTMNERELADIYIKILFKGLL
;
A
#
# COMPACT_ATOMS: atom_id res chain seq x y z
N MET A 1 23.14 -13.70 1.57
CA MET A 1 23.55 -12.38 1.03
C MET A 1 22.54 -11.34 1.48
N ALA A 2 23.02 -10.27 2.12
CA ALA A 2 22.24 -9.38 2.96
C ALA A 2 21.48 -8.33 2.14
N SER A 3 20.17 -8.19 2.39
CA SER A 3 19.42 -7.03 1.91
C SER A 3 20.06 -5.76 2.49
N GLU A 4 20.62 -4.95 1.59
CA GLU A 4 21.29 -3.69 1.87
C GLU A 4 20.34 -2.78 2.68
N LYS A 5 20.89 -2.04 3.64
CA LYS A 5 20.12 -1.02 4.35
C LYS A 5 19.86 0.14 3.37
N VAL A 6 18.60 0.48 3.15
CA VAL A 6 18.16 1.66 2.43
C VAL A 6 18.18 2.84 3.39
N ASP A 7 19.29 3.57 3.38
CA ASP A 7 19.52 4.82 4.13
C ASP A 7 19.44 6.07 3.24
N ASN A 8 19.64 5.91 1.94
CA ASN A 8 19.47 6.93 0.92
C ASN A 8 18.58 6.40 -0.23
N ILE A 9 17.41 7.02 -0.41
CA ILE A 9 16.44 6.57 -1.41
C ILE A 9 16.90 6.77 -2.85
N ILE A 10 17.66 7.83 -3.15
CA ILE A 10 18.16 8.10 -4.50
C ILE A 10 19.17 7.02 -4.91
N ASN A 11 20.11 6.71 -4.02
CA ASN A 11 21.07 5.63 -4.22
C ASN A 11 20.37 4.27 -4.42
N PHE A 12 19.31 4.01 -3.66
CA PHE A 12 18.51 2.80 -3.83
C PHE A 12 17.84 2.75 -5.21
N ILE A 13 17.14 3.82 -5.61
CA ILE A 13 16.46 3.91 -6.91
C ILE A 13 17.45 3.76 -8.07
N ASN A 14 18.63 4.37 -7.97
CA ASN A 14 19.70 4.27 -8.98
C ASN A 14 20.30 2.85 -9.08
N LYS A 15 20.12 2.02 -8.05
CA LYS A 15 20.54 0.61 -8.02
C LYS A 15 19.45 -0.36 -8.48
N LEU A 16 18.25 0.12 -8.79
CA LEU A 16 17.16 -0.74 -9.25
C LEU A 16 17.43 -1.29 -10.66
N PRO A 17 16.95 -2.50 -10.95
CA PRO A 17 17.04 -3.08 -12.28
C PRO A 17 16.20 -2.30 -13.30
N GLU A 18 16.48 -2.56 -14.58
CA GLU A 18 15.67 -2.10 -15.71
C GLU A 18 15.31 -3.31 -16.58
N PHE A 19 14.19 -3.19 -17.29
CA PHE A 19 13.60 -4.26 -18.07
C PHE A 19 13.31 -3.78 -19.49
N HIS A 20 13.54 -4.66 -20.46
CA HIS A 20 12.88 -4.55 -21.75
C HIS A 20 11.45 -5.08 -21.62
N CYS A 21 10.50 -4.29 -22.11
CA CYS A 21 9.10 -4.65 -22.17
C CYS A 21 8.71 -4.81 -23.63
N PHE A 22 8.12 -5.95 -24.00
CA PHE A 22 7.65 -6.19 -25.35
C PHE A 22 6.40 -7.05 -25.32
N ILE A 23 5.57 -6.90 -26.36
CA ILE A 23 4.37 -7.70 -26.56
C ILE A 23 4.69 -8.73 -27.64
N VAL A 24 4.53 -10.01 -27.32
CA VAL A 24 4.70 -11.11 -28.28
C VAL A 24 3.42 -11.93 -28.25
N ASN A 25 2.76 -12.04 -29.40
CA ASN A 25 1.48 -12.77 -29.53
C ASN A 25 0.39 -12.32 -28.53
N GLY A 26 0.37 -11.03 -28.18
CA GLY A 26 -0.55 -10.47 -27.19
C GLY A 26 -0.13 -10.68 -25.73
N GLU A 27 0.96 -11.40 -25.47
CA GLU A 27 1.51 -11.59 -24.14
C GLU A 27 2.57 -10.54 -23.81
N PHE A 28 2.46 -9.96 -22.62
CA PHE A 28 3.40 -8.98 -22.09
C PHE A 28 4.62 -9.71 -21.50
N ILE A 29 5.79 -9.49 -22.09
CA ILE A 29 7.04 -10.12 -21.67
C ILE A 29 7.98 -9.09 -21.07
N LEU A 30 8.53 -9.44 -19.91
CA LEU A 30 9.53 -8.67 -19.17
C LEU A 30 10.88 -9.39 -19.21
N GLN A 31 11.90 -8.72 -19.75
CA GLN A 31 13.27 -9.24 -19.76
C GLN A 31 14.23 -8.28 -19.05
N PRO A 32 14.94 -8.70 -17.99
CA PRO A 32 15.92 -7.85 -17.34
C PRO A 32 17.06 -7.46 -18.29
N MET A 33 17.43 -6.18 -18.29
CA MET A 33 18.51 -5.66 -19.12
C MET A 33 19.87 -6.20 -18.65
N LYS A 34 20.62 -6.84 -19.55
CA LYS A 34 21.88 -7.54 -19.24
C LYS A 34 22.94 -6.66 -18.56
N GLU A 35 23.08 -5.42 -19.00
CA GLU A 35 24.08 -4.47 -18.51
C GLU A 35 23.64 -3.70 -17.26
N LYS A 36 22.38 -3.85 -16.84
CA LYS A 36 21.80 -3.14 -15.70
C LYS A 36 21.87 -4.01 -14.44
N LYS A 37 21.52 -3.42 -13.30
CA LYS A 37 21.58 -4.10 -12.00
C LYS A 37 20.70 -5.35 -12.00
N CYS A 38 21.15 -6.38 -11.31
CA CYS A 38 20.46 -7.67 -11.27
C CYS A 38 19.18 -7.58 -10.41
N PRO A 39 18.03 -8.09 -10.88
CA PRO A 39 16.78 -8.10 -10.11
C PRO A 39 16.80 -8.86 -8.79
N CYS A 40 17.84 -9.66 -8.49
CA CYS A 40 18.01 -10.28 -7.18
C CYS A 40 18.61 -9.34 -6.11
N GLY A 41 18.93 -8.08 -6.46
CA GLY A 41 19.48 -7.11 -5.50
C GLY A 41 20.97 -7.27 -5.17
N SER A 42 21.72 -8.07 -5.93
CA SER A 42 23.15 -8.36 -5.66
C SER A 42 24.12 -7.20 -5.96
N ASN A 43 23.63 -6.04 -6.42
CA ASN A 43 24.39 -4.91 -6.96
C ASN A 43 25.32 -5.21 -8.16
N LYS A 44 25.43 -6.47 -8.61
CA LYS A 44 26.10 -6.88 -9.84
C LYS A 44 25.21 -6.61 -11.05
N LYS A 45 25.81 -6.57 -12.24
CA LYS A 45 25.06 -6.55 -13.50
C LYS A 45 24.33 -7.88 -13.69
N PHE A 46 23.15 -7.88 -14.32
CA PHE A 46 22.38 -9.11 -14.54
C PHE A 46 23.20 -10.18 -15.28
N LYS A 47 23.95 -9.76 -16.31
CA LYS A 47 24.82 -10.66 -17.10
C LYS A 47 25.83 -11.44 -16.26
N SER A 48 26.38 -10.83 -15.21
CA SER A 48 27.43 -11.40 -14.38
C SER A 48 26.91 -11.97 -13.06
N CYS A 49 25.59 -12.06 -12.91
CA CYS A 49 24.95 -12.52 -11.68
C CYS A 49 23.97 -13.67 -11.94
N CYS A 50 22.75 -13.37 -12.38
CA CYS A 50 21.68 -14.36 -12.48
C CYS A 50 21.38 -14.79 -13.92
N LEU A 51 21.93 -14.12 -14.95
CA LEU A 51 21.63 -14.48 -16.35
C LEU A 51 21.96 -15.95 -16.68
N SER A 52 23.14 -16.43 -16.28
CA SER A 52 23.54 -17.82 -16.52
C SER A 52 22.66 -18.82 -15.78
N LYS A 53 22.19 -18.46 -14.57
CA LYS A 53 21.27 -19.27 -13.76
C LYS A 53 19.89 -19.33 -14.40
N ALA A 54 19.35 -18.16 -14.78
CA ALA A 54 18.06 -18.05 -15.47
C ALA A 54 18.05 -18.86 -16.77
N ASN A 55 19.08 -18.75 -17.60
CA ASN A 55 19.18 -19.52 -18.85
C ASN A 55 19.24 -21.04 -18.61
N LYS A 56 19.97 -21.49 -17.57
CA LYS A 56 20.03 -22.92 -17.22
C LYS A 56 18.65 -23.47 -16.85
N ILE A 57 17.88 -22.69 -16.10
CA ILE A 57 16.55 -23.07 -15.63
C ILE A 57 15.55 -23.05 -16.78
N GLU A 58 15.58 -22.00 -17.61
CA GLU A 58 14.78 -21.91 -18.82
C GLU A 58 15.01 -23.12 -19.73
N ASN A 59 16.27 -23.46 -20.01
CA ASN A 59 16.62 -24.64 -20.81
C ASN A 59 16.11 -25.94 -20.18
N HIS A 60 16.25 -26.10 -18.86
CA HIS A 60 15.74 -27.27 -18.16
C HIS A 60 14.22 -27.42 -18.33
N TYR A 61 13.47 -26.34 -18.15
CA TYR A 61 12.01 -26.39 -18.30
C TYR A 61 11.57 -26.49 -19.76
N MET A 62 12.31 -25.95 -20.72
CA MET A 62 12.07 -26.22 -22.14
C MET A 62 12.27 -27.70 -22.47
N GLN A 63 13.33 -28.35 -21.98
CA GLN A 63 13.53 -29.79 -22.16
C GLN A 63 12.41 -30.63 -21.52
N LEU A 64 11.91 -30.21 -20.34
CA LEU A 64 10.73 -30.85 -19.74
C LEU A 64 9.47 -30.67 -20.57
N LYS A 65 9.25 -29.49 -21.17
CA LYS A 65 8.13 -29.24 -22.08
C LYS A 65 8.19 -30.16 -23.30
N HIS A 66 9.38 -30.33 -23.89
CA HIS A 66 9.56 -31.21 -25.04
C HIS A 66 9.41 -32.70 -24.71
N SER A 67 9.94 -33.15 -23.57
CA SER A 67 9.96 -34.57 -23.20
C SER A 67 8.68 -35.08 -22.53
N LYS A 68 8.01 -34.24 -21.72
CA LYS A 68 6.87 -34.64 -20.87
C LYS A 68 5.63 -33.77 -21.08
N GLY A 69 5.68 -32.80 -21.99
CA GLY A 69 4.60 -31.88 -22.30
C GLY A 69 4.52 -30.66 -21.36
N SER A 70 3.87 -29.60 -21.85
CA SER A 70 3.77 -28.30 -21.16
C SER A 70 3.07 -28.37 -19.81
N SER A 71 2.01 -29.16 -19.70
CA SER A 71 1.25 -29.33 -18.44
C SER A 71 2.12 -29.91 -17.32
N PHE A 72 2.97 -30.89 -17.65
CA PHE A 72 3.90 -31.47 -16.68
C PHE A 72 4.97 -30.47 -16.24
N ALA A 73 5.60 -29.78 -17.19
CA ALA A 73 6.64 -28.79 -16.90
C ALA A 73 6.13 -27.66 -15.99
N ILE A 74 4.91 -27.16 -16.26
CA ILE A 74 4.26 -26.13 -15.44
C ILE A 74 3.95 -26.67 -14.04
N LYS A 75 3.40 -27.88 -13.92
CA LYS A 75 3.13 -28.50 -12.62
C LYS A 75 4.42 -28.68 -11.81
N GLU A 76 5.51 -29.09 -12.44
CA GLU A 76 6.81 -29.28 -11.78
C GLU A 76 7.40 -27.94 -11.33
N LEU A 77 7.34 -26.90 -12.17
CA LEU A 77 7.74 -25.54 -11.82
C LEU A 77 6.96 -25.04 -10.60
N ASN A 78 5.64 -25.10 -10.68
CA ASN A 78 4.76 -24.69 -9.58
C ASN A 78 5.00 -25.52 -8.33
N ARG A 79 5.26 -26.82 -8.45
CA ARG A 79 5.60 -27.70 -7.33
C ARG A 79 6.91 -27.28 -6.67
N LYS A 80 7.94 -26.91 -7.43
CA LYS A 80 9.22 -26.43 -6.87
C LYS A 80 9.07 -25.08 -6.20
N ILE A 81 8.40 -24.12 -6.84
CA ILE A 81 8.11 -22.80 -6.23
C ILE A 81 7.29 -23.00 -4.95
N LYS A 82 6.22 -23.80 -5.01
CA LYS A 82 5.39 -24.14 -3.85
C LYS A 82 6.20 -24.84 -2.77
N ASN A 83 7.04 -25.81 -3.12
CA ASN A 83 7.93 -26.47 -2.15
C ASN A 83 8.94 -25.51 -1.55
N TYR A 84 9.47 -24.54 -2.29
CA TYR A 84 10.32 -23.51 -1.71
C TYR A 84 9.53 -22.68 -0.69
N ILE A 85 8.31 -22.29 -1.07
CA ILE A 85 7.37 -21.56 -0.21
C ILE A 85 6.86 -22.42 0.97
N GLU A 86 6.94 -23.77 0.92
CA GLU A 86 6.36 -24.67 1.94
C GLU A 86 7.41 -25.45 2.77
N LYS A 87 8.47 -26.00 2.15
CA LYS A 87 9.50 -26.88 2.77
C LYS A 87 10.56 -26.14 3.58
N ASP A 88 10.90 -24.90 3.24
CA ASP A 88 11.87 -24.11 4.00
C ASP A 88 11.20 -23.49 5.24
N LYS A 89 10.65 -24.32 6.16
CA LYS A 89 9.99 -23.87 7.40
C LYS A 89 9.36 -22.47 7.27
N PHE A 90 8.49 -22.31 6.26
CA PHE A 90 7.73 -21.06 6.07
C PHE A 90 6.64 -20.92 7.15
N GLU A 91 6.60 -21.82 8.14
CA GLU A 91 6.12 -21.58 9.51
C GLU A 91 6.75 -20.30 10.12
N ALA A 92 7.87 -19.82 9.57
CA ALA A 92 8.55 -18.57 9.86
C ALA A 92 8.67 -17.64 8.64
N ASN A 93 7.63 -17.53 7.79
CA ASN A 93 7.70 -16.82 6.49
C ASN A 93 8.31 -15.39 6.57
N PRO A 94 9.26 -15.06 5.69
CA PRO A 94 9.85 -13.74 5.53
C PRO A 94 8.86 -12.56 5.36
N SER A 95 7.63 -12.71 4.89
CA SER A 95 6.71 -11.55 4.88
C SER A 95 6.36 -11.05 6.29
N SER A 96 6.48 -11.85 7.35
CA SER A 96 6.35 -11.37 8.73
C SER A 96 7.67 -11.28 9.44
N LYS A 97 8.54 -12.28 9.36
CA LYS A 97 9.84 -12.26 10.05
C LYS A 97 10.88 -11.45 9.29
N MET A 98 10.78 -11.36 7.97
CA MET A 98 11.65 -10.50 7.14
C MET A 98 11.08 -9.11 7.02
N TYR A 99 9.77 -8.91 6.94
CA TYR A 99 9.14 -7.58 7.05
C TYR A 99 9.27 -7.05 8.49
N ASP A 100 9.09 -7.87 9.53
CA ASP A 100 9.51 -7.53 10.90
C ASP A 100 11.03 -7.38 10.97
N ASN A 101 11.87 -8.19 10.34
CA ASN A 101 13.31 -7.89 10.34
C ASN A 101 13.66 -6.64 9.49
N PHE A 102 12.86 -6.24 8.50
CA PHE A 102 13.08 -5.05 7.68
C PHE A 102 12.61 -3.81 8.45
N LEU A 103 11.44 -3.87 9.08
CA LEU A 103 10.84 -2.88 9.96
C LEU A 103 11.61 -2.76 11.29
N ARG A 104 11.77 -3.87 12.04
CA ARG A 104 12.47 -3.92 13.34
C ARG A 104 13.99 -3.73 13.24
N LYS A 105 14.66 -4.16 12.16
CA LYS A 105 16.11 -3.85 11.95
C LYS A 105 16.36 -2.54 11.20
N LYS A 106 15.32 -1.72 10.97
CA LYS A 106 15.45 -0.40 10.29
C LYS A 106 16.19 -0.47 8.96
N LYS A 107 15.96 -1.55 8.21
CA LYS A 107 16.64 -1.78 6.93
C LYS A 107 16.14 -0.85 5.84
N ALA A 108 14.94 -0.30 5.96
CA ALA A 108 14.48 0.83 5.17
C ALA A 108 14.21 2.00 6.12
N ALA A 109 15.13 2.96 6.15
CA ALA A 109 15.05 4.16 6.94
C ALA A 109 15.81 5.28 6.21
N PHE A 110 15.08 6.12 5.49
CA PHE A 110 15.62 7.16 4.60
C PHE A 110 14.83 8.45 4.79
N CYS A 111 15.32 9.56 4.23
CA CYS A 111 14.56 10.80 4.19
C CYS A 111 14.16 11.12 2.74
N LEU A 112 12.87 11.30 2.48
CA LEU A 112 12.35 11.71 1.17
C LEU A 112 12.78 13.15 0.80
N ALA A 113 12.98 13.99 1.81
CA ALA A 113 13.48 15.35 1.66
C ALA A 113 15.03 15.44 1.74
N ALA A 114 15.75 14.34 1.49
CA ALA A 114 17.22 14.32 1.59
C ALA A 114 17.91 15.30 0.62
N ASP A 115 17.34 15.48 -0.58
CA ASP A 115 17.84 16.40 -1.61
C ASP A 115 17.19 17.80 -1.52
N SER A 116 16.37 18.05 -0.50
CA SER A 116 15.64 19.31 -0.44
C SER A 116 16.57 20.50 -0.15
N PRO A 117 16.16 21.74 -0.45
CA PRO A 117 16.99 22.93 -0.23
C PRO A 117 17.46 23.11 1.21
N LYS A 118 16.74 22.50 2.17
CA LYS A 118 17.08 22.52 3.59
C LYS A 118 17.93 21.32 3.98
N GLN A 119 18.93 21.59 4.81
CA GLN A 119 19.96 20.60 5.13
C GLN A 119 19.38 19.40 5.90
N CYS A 120 19.39 18.23 5.26
CA CYS A 120 19.02 16.99 5.92
C CYS A 120 20.03 16.65 7.02
N THR A 121 19.55 16.50 8.25
CA THR A 121 20.44 16.20 9.39
C THR A 121 20.90 14.74 9.47
N SER A 122 20.47 13.87 8.53
CA SER A 122 20.77 12.44 8.21
C SER A 122 21.01 11.44 9.36
N SER A 123 21.61 11.87 10.46
CA SER A 123 21.94 11.16 11.70
C SER A 123 20.74 10.58 12.48
N LYS A 124 19.51 11.08 12.28
CA LYS A 124 18.30 10.56 12.97
C LYS A 124 17.08 10.53 12.05
N ILE A 125 16.91 9.44 11.31
CA ILE A 125 15.60 9.11 10.70
C ILE A 125 14.61 8.84 11.85
N ASN A 126 13.55 9.63 11.88
CA ASN A 126 12.50 9.51 12.88
C ASN A 126 11.43 8.53 12.41
N TYR A 127 10.71 7.96 13.37
CA TYR A 127 9.52 7.16 13.14
C TYR A 127 8.36 8.12 12.86
N ALA A 128 8.19 8.51 11.59
CA ALA A 128 7.11 9.39 11.17
C ALA A 128 5.81 8.57 11.05
N HIS A 129 4.74 9.04 11.67
CA HIS A 129 3.43 8.40 11.52
C HIS A 129 2.73 8.94 10.27
N THR A 130 2.21 8.05 9.40
CA THR A 130 1.44 8.43 8.20
C THR A 130 0.05 8.93 8.54
N LEU A 131 -0.57 8.38 9.58
CA LEU A 131 -1.71 8.99 10.27
C LEU A 131 -1.17 9.81 11.46
N SER A 132 -1.53 11.09 11.54
CA SER A 132 -1.03 11.95 12.62
C SER A 132 -1.39 11.36 14.01
N LYS A 133 -0.35 11.14 14.83
CA LYS A 133 -0.42 10.39 16.10
C LYS A 133 -1.37 11.03 17.10
N ASN A 134 -1.29 12.34 17.26
CA ASN A 134 -1.99 13.07 18.32
C ASN A 134 -3.45 13.45 18.01
N PRO A 135 -3.83 13.86 16.79
CA PRO A 135 -5.22 14.17 16.46
C PRO A 135 -6.02 12.95 15.97
N ILE A 136 -5.40 11.92 15.38
CA ILE A 136 -6.15 10.81 14.75
C ILE A 136 -6.04 9.51 15.55
N ILE A 137 -4.82 9.00 15.76
CA ILE A 137 -4.62 7.71 16.44
C ILE A 137 -5.11 7.77 17.89
N SER A 138 -4.90 8.89 18.58
CA SER A 138 -5.39 9.09 19.95
C SER A 138 -6.93 9.01 20.09
N ILE A 139 -7.68 9.33 19.03
CA ILE A 139 -9.14 9.19 19.03
C ILE A 139 -9.51 7.70 18.95
N LEU A 140 -8.85 6.94 18.07
CA LEU A 140 -9.07 5.50 17.94
C LEU A 140 -8.61 4.71 19.18
N SER A 141 -7.56 5.18 19.88
CA SER A 141 -7.06 4.56 21.12
C SER A 141 -7.82 5.01 22.37
N ASN A 142 -8.88 5.81 22.21
CA ASN A 142 -9.61 6.45 23.31
C ASN A 142 -8.65 7.05 24.35
N LYS A 143 -7.75 7.92 23.88
CA LYS A 143 -6.66 8.54 24.67
C LYS A 143 -5.75 7.52 25.37
N LYS A 144 -5.33 6.49 24.64
CA LYS A 144 -4.42 5.39 25.08
C LYS A 144 -5.02 4.36 26.05
N THR A 145 -6.34 4.35 26.23
CA THR A 145 -6.99 3.31 27.07
C THR A 145 -7.14 1.98 26.33
N THR A 146 -7.17 2.01 24.99
CA THR A 146 -7.23 0.82 24.15
C THR A 146 -6.22 0.92 23.01
N LYS A 147 -5.83 -0.21 22.42
CA LYS A 147 -4.91 -0.24 21.27
C LYS A 147 -5.72 -0.33 19.97
N PRO A 148 -5.46 0.52 18.96
CA PRO A 148 -6.10 0.40 17.66
C PRO A 148 -5.88 -0.99 17.04
N ILE A 149 -6.87 -1.44 16.26
CA ILE A 149 -6.83 -2.73 15.58
C ILE A 149 -6.62 -2.52 14.08
N THR A 150 -5.80 -3.35 13.46
CA THR A 150 -5.61 -3.37 12.00
C THR A 150 -5.49 -4.81 11.49
N PHE A 151 -5.38 -4.97 10.16
CA PHE A 151 -5.22 -6.26 9.52
C PHE A 151 -3.89 -6.91 9.89
N ASN A 152 -3.92 -8.21 10.17
CA ASN A 152 -2.72 -9.02 10.30
C ASN A 152 -2.13 -9.31 8.92
N ARG A 153 -1.32 -8.38 8.39
CA ARG A 153 -0.70 -8.48 7.05
C ARG A 153 0.28 -9.66 6.88
N PHE A 154 0.50 -10.42 7.94
CA PHE A 154 1.53 -11.42 8.08
C PHE A 154 1.00 -12.85 8.11
N LEU A 155 -0.30 -13.02 7.89
CA LEU A 155 -0.89 -14.35 7.78
C LEU A 155 -0.52 -15.02 6.47
N ASN A 156 0.01 -16.24 6.60
CA ASN A 156 0.44 -17.07 5.47
C ASN A 156 -0.55 -18.21 5.17
N PHE A 157 -1.31 -18.61 6.19
CA PHE A 157 -2.23 -19.72 6.11
C PHE A 157 -3.58 -19.29 6.64
N PRO A 158 -4.68 -19.82 6.06
CA PRO A 158 -5.98 -19.62 6.64
C PRO A 158 -5.99 -20.10 8.08
N LYS A 159 -6.47 -19.25 8.97
CA LYS A 159 -6.65 -19.54 10.39
C LYS A 159 -8.06 -20.02 10.66
N ILE A 160 -8.18 -20.84 11.70
CA ILE A 160 -9.47 -21.34 12.16
C ILE A 160 -10.24 -20.20 12.83
N ASN A 161 -9.59 -19.41 13.67
CA ASN A 161 -10.19 -18.30 14.40
C ASN A 161 -10.08 -16.99 13.59
N ILE A 162 -11.20 -16.27 13.44
CA ILE A 162 -11.25 -14.99 12.72
C ILE A 162 -10.43 -13.89 13.41
N GLU A 163 -10.25 -13.95 14.73
CA GLU A 163 -9.49 -12.94 15.48
C GLU A 163 -8.00 -12.93 15.11
N GLU A 164 -7.44 -14.08 14.71
CA GLU A 164 -6.02 -14.17 14.32
C GLU A 164 -5.70 -13.39 13.03
N TYR A 165 -6.73 -13.00 12.29
CA TYR A 165 -6.63 -12.14 11.11
C TYR A 165 -6.46 -10.66 11.45
N PHE A 166 -6.44 -10.31 12.74
CA PHE A 166 -6.29 -8.93 13.18
C PHE A 166 -5.21 -8.83 14.25
N VAL A 167 -4.63 -7.63 14.37
CA VAL A 167 -3.61 -7.33 15.38
C VAL A 167 -3.93 -6.02 16.07
N SER A 168 -3.74 -6.00 17.39
CA SER A 168 -3.70 -4.75 18.15
C SER A 168 -2.31 -4.14 18.05
N ILE A 169 -2.25 -2.85 17.76
CA ILE A 169 -0.99 -2.12 17.57
C ILE A 169 -0.92 -0.98 18.58
N LYS A 170 0.27 -0.71 19.12
CA LYS A 170 0.45 0.44 20.01
C LYS A 170 0.40 1.76 19.23
N ASP A 171 -0.04 2.83 19.87
CA ASP A 171 -0.13 4.16 19.25
C ASP A 171 1.19 4.65 18.62
N ASP A 172 2.33 4.28 19.20
CA ASP A 172 3.67 4.62 18.70
C ASP A 172 4.19 3.67 17.61
N GLU A 173 3.49 2.59 17.31
CA GLU A 173 3.78 1.63 16.24
C GLU A 173 2.78 1.76 15.06
N ALA A 174 1.60 2.35 15.29
CA ALA A 174 0.56 2.52 14.28
C ALA A 174 0.98 3.48 13.16
N SER A 175 0.80 3.08 11.90
CA SER A 175 1.04 3.92 10.72
C SER A 175 2.49 4.42 10.57
N VAL A 176 3.46 3.85 11.27
CA VAL A 176 4.86 4.31 11.25
C VAL A 176 5.54 3.95 9.93
N VAL A 177 6.14 4.96 9.29
CA VAL A 177 7.05 4.79 8.15
C VAL A 177 8.33 5.61 8.39
N ASN A 178 9.48 5.03 8.09
CA ASN A 178 10.78 5.64 8.37
C ASN A 178 11.28 6.44 7.15
N THR A 179 10.53 7.48 6.78
CA THR A 179 10.73 8.22 5.51
C THR A 179 11.16 9.67 5.69
N PHE A 180 11.32 10.17 6.93
CA PHE A 180 11.77 11.53 7.22
C PHE A 180 12.73 11.58 8.42
N CYS A 181 13.72 12.48 8.37
CA CYS A 181 14.48 12.81 9.57
C CYS A 181 13.63 13.69 10.50
N LYS A 182 14.00 13.78 11.79
CA LYS A 182 13.25 14.59 12.76
C LYS A 182 13.00 16.02 12.28
N HIS A 183 14.03 16.66 11.75
CA HIS A 183 13.94 18.04 11.26
C HIS A 183 12.87 18.20 10.18
N HIS A 184 12.92 17.37 9.14
CA HIS A 184 11.96 17.44 8.04
C HIS A 184 10.55 16.97 8.44
N ASP A 185 10.40 16.01 9.35
CA ASP A 185 9.09 15.61 9.86
C ASP A 185 8.41 16.76 10.63
N ASP A 186 9.15 17.42 11.53
CA ASP A 186 8.66 18.57 12.30
C ASP A 186 8.29 19.76 11.39
N GLU A 187 9.05 19.97 10.32
CA GLU A 187 8.87 21.10 9.41
C GLU A 187 7.77 20.85 8.37
N LEU A 188 7.86 19.73 7.63
CA LEU A 188 6.97 19.45 6.51
C LEU A 188 5.54 19.22 6.99
N PHE A 189 5.31 18.73 8.20
CA PHE A 189 3.97 18.41 8.69
C PHE A 189 3.45 19.37 9.77
N LYS A 190 4.06 20.56 9.88
CA LYS A 190 3.77 21.54 10.93
C LYS A 190 2.31 21.99 11.00
N GLU A 191 1.53 21.92 9.91
CA GLU A 191 0.14 22.40 9.83
C GLU A 191 -0.90 21.32 10.10
N ILE A 192 -0.50 20.05 10.11
CA ILE A 192 -1.39 18.91 10.37
C ILE A 192 -1.02 18.14 11.66
N GLU A 193 0.14 18.40 12.23
CA GLU A 193 0.59 17.83 13.51
C GLU A 193 0.28 18.79 14.69
N LYS A 194 0.70 18.40 15.91
CA LYS A 194 0.59 19.22 17.14
C LYS A 194 -0.83 19.71 17.48
N ASN A 195 -1.85 18.89 17.18
CA ASN A 195 -3.27 19.14 17.45
C ASN A 195 -3.91 20.28 16.64
N LYS A 196 -3.33 20.68 15.52
CA LYS A 196 -3.99 21.62 14.60
C LYS A 196 -5.19 20.95 13.93
N ARG A 197 -6.28 21.71 13.79
CA ARG A 197 -7.48 21.28 13.07
C ARG A 197 -7.24 21.46 11.57
N TYR A 198 -7.79 20.54 10.78
CA TYR A 198 -7.88 20.74 9.33
C TYR A 198 -8.87 21.87 8.99
N GLN A 199 -8.39 22.89 8.28
CA GLN A 199 -9.10 24.11 7.93
C GLN A 199 -9.34 24.23 6.41
N GLY A 200 -8.97 23.22 5.62
CA GLY A 200 -9.10 23.27 4.16
C GLY A 200 -8.05 24.16 3.48
N GLN A 201 -6.93 24.42 4.14
CA GLN A 201 -5.83 25.17 3.52
C GLN A 201 -5.00 24.26 2.61
N TYR A 202 -4.59 24.77 1.44
CA TYR A 202 -3.80 24.01 0.47
C TYR A 202 -2.53 23.40 1.09
N ILE A 203 -1.89 24.09 2.04
CA ILE A 203 -0.72 23.58 2.74
C ILE A 203 -1.04 22.31 3.53
N GLN A 204 -2.21 22.22 4.16
CA GLN A 204 -2.63 21.01 4.86
C GLN A 204 -2.93 19.88 3.87
N ASP A 205 -3.47 20.20 2.70
CA ASP A 205 -3.71 19.22 1.63
C ASP A 205 -2.40 18.61 1.13
N LEU A 206 -1.39 19.44 0.86
CA LEU A 206 -0.05 19.01 0.50
C LEU A 206 0.56 18.09 1.58
N GLN A 207 0.39 18.45 2.85
CA GLN A 207 0.91 17.67 3.98
C GLN A 207 0.23 16.31 4.13
N PHE A 208 -1.10 16.26 4.04
CA PHE A 208 -1.84 14.99 4.04
C PHE A 208 -1.56 14.14 2.80
N GLY A 209 -1.40 14.77 1.63
CA GLY A 209 -0.97 14.11 0.40
C GLY A 209 0.41 13.47 0.53
N LEU A 210 1.37 14.22 1.09
CA LEU A 210 2.74 13.74 1.33
C LEU A 210 2.78 12.54 2.29
N LYS A 211 1.95 12.51 3.34
CA LYS A 211 1.85 11.34 4.24
C LYS A 211 1.39 10.08 3.50
N ALA A 212 0.37 10.20 2.64
CA ALA A 212 -0.12 9.09 1.83
C ALA A 212 0.93 8.59 0.83
N ILE A 213 1.64 9.51 0.17
CA ILE A 213 2.72 9.17 -0.77
C ILE A 213 3.91 8.53 -0.06
N ALA A 214 4.30 9.05 1.10
CA ALA A 214 5.39 8.48 1.90
C ALA A 214 5.11 7.03 2.27
N LEU A 215 3.85 6.71 2.62
CA LEU A 215 3.43 5.32 2.85
C LEU A 215 3.60 4.45 1.61
N ASN A 216 3.20 4.96 0.44
CA ASN A 216 3.26 4.19 -0.80
C ASN A 216 4.70 3.93 -1.23
N VAL A 217 5.56 4.95 -1.17
CA VAL A 217 7.01 4.82 -1.42
C VAL A 217 7.62 3.76 -0.49
N TYR A 218 7.32 3.85 0.81
CA TYR A 218 7.81 2.91 1.80
C TYR A 218 7.36 1.47 1.51
N THR A 219 6.07 1.29 1.20
CA THR A 219 5.49 -0.02 0.91
C THR A 219 6.10 -0.64 -0.34
N ASN A 220 6.27 0.13 -1.42
CA ASN A 220 6.91 -0.35 -2.65
C ASN A 220 8.37 -0.78 -2.42
N ILE A 221 9.14 -0.02 -1.64
CA ILE A 221 10.52 -0.42 -1.28
C ILE A 221 10.53 -1.78 -0.56
N LEU A 222 9.62 -1.98 0.40
CA LEU A 222 9.54 -3.25 1.12
C LEU A 222 9.17 -4.42 0.20
N GLN A 223 8.24 -4.22 -0.74
CA GLN A 223 7.88 -5.25 -1.73
C GLN A 223 9.04 -5.57 -2.68
N ILE A 224 9.74 -4.55 -3.17
CA ILE A 224 10.94 -4.72 -4.02
C ILE A 224 12.01 -5.53 -3.27
N LEU A 225 12.31 -5.17 -2.03
CA LEU A 225 13.31 -5.87 -1.21
C LEU A 225 12.91 -7.32 -0.93
N PHE A 226 11.62 -7.56 -0.72
CA PHE A 226 11.07 -8.91 -0.54
C PHE A 226 11.25 -9.75 -1.81
N LEU A 227 10.84 -9.23 -2.97
CA LEU A 227 10.96 -9.93 -4.26
C LEU A 227 12.41 -10.15 -4.68
N GLN A 228 13.30 -9.17 -4.45
CA GLN A 228 14.74 -9.32 -4.65
C GLN A 228 15.29 -10.51 -3.85
N LYS A 229 14.86 -10.63 -2.59
CA LYS A 229 15.27 -11.74 -1.74
C LYS A 229 14.77 -13.07 -2.30
N LEU A 230 13.50 -13.16 -2.65
CA LEU A 230 12.93 -14.39 -3.23
C LEU A 230 13.67 -14.80 -4.51
N LEU A 231 13.94 -13.87 -5.42
CA LEU A 231 14.71 -14.12 -6.66
C LEU A 231 16.16 -14.55 -6.39
N SER A 232 16.72 -14.18 -5.23
CA SER A 232 18.08 -14.57 -4.83
C SER A 232 18.17 -15.99 -4.27
N GLU A 233 17.05 -16.55 -3.79
CA GLU A 233 17.00 -17.83 -3.10
C GLU A 233 16.24 -18.91 -3.88
N CYS A 234 15.22 -18.52 -4.65
CA CYS A 234 14.41 -19.41 -5.49
C CYS A 234 14.62 -19.04 -6.96
N GLU A 235 15.48 -19.80 -7.63
CA GLU A 235 15.83 -19.51 -9.02
C GLU A 235 14.69 -19.87 -10.00
N GLU A 236 13.76 -20.75 -9.61
CA GLU A 236 12.55 -21.03 -10.40
C GLU A 236 11.63 -19.81 -10.55
N LEU A 237 11.70 -18.85 -9.63
CA LEU A 237 10.84 -17.65 -9.66
C LEU A 237 11.11 -16.75 -10.87
N TRP A 238 12.29 -16.86 -11.49
CA TRP A 238 12.60 -16.14 -12.75
C TRP A 238 11.67 -16.51 -13.90
N LEU A 239 11.04 -17.68 -13.85
CA LEU A 239 10.10 -18.16 -14.86
C LEU A 239 8.63 -17.92 -14.50
N GLU A 240 8.34 -17.24 -13.39
CA GLU A 240 6.97 -16.96 -12.95
C GLU A 240 6.58 -15.53 -13.42
N PRO A 241 5.77 -15.40 -14.50
CA PRO A 241 5.54 -14.10 -15.12
C PRO A 241 4.81 -13.11 -14.20
N GLN A 242 3.93 -13.59 -13.31
CA GLN A 242 3.18 -12.71 -12.43
C GLN A 242 4.10 -12.05 -11.39
N ALA A 243 5.00 -12.78 -10.76
CA ALA A 243 5.98 -12.26 -9.81
C ALA A 243 6.91 -11.25 -10.46
N MET A 244 7.33 -11.49 -11.71
CA MET A 244 8.15 -10.53 -12.47
C MET A 244 7.36 -9.27 -12.83
N LYS A 245 6.07 -9.42 -13.18
CA LYS A 245 5.16 -8.29 -13.44
C LYS A 245 4.90 -7.48 -12.18
N ASP A 246 4.62 -8.12 -11.05
CA ASP A 246 4.42 -7.47 -9.75
C ASP A 246 5.70 -6.73 -9.34
N TYR A 247 6.86 -7.36 -9.50
CA TYR A 247 8.15 -6.72 -9.26
C TYR A 247 8.32 -5.46 -10.11
N TYR A 248 8.08 -5.57 -11.42
CA TYR A 248 8.19 -4.44 -12.34
C TYR A 248 7.21 -3.31 -12.01
N ASN A 249 5.96 -3.63 -11.67
CA ASN A 249 4.96 -2.65 -11.26
C ASN A 249 5.41 -1.89 -10.01
N HIS A 250 5.94 -2.58 -8.98
CA HIS A 250 6.48 -1.90 -7.80
C HIS A 250 7.66 -0.97 -8.12
N LEU A 251 8.49 -1.29 -9.14
CA LEU A 251 9.55 -0.39 -9.60
C LEU A 251 9.00 0.86 -10.28
N LEU A 252 7.97 0.72 -11.11
CA LEU A 252 7.29 1.84 -11.76
C LEU A 252 6.61 2.74 -10.72
N ASP A 253 5.79 2.15 -9.86
CA ASP A 253 5.06 2.85 -8.81
C ASP A 253 6.03 3.60 -7.87
N LEU A 254 7.15 2.97 -7.49
CA LEU A 254 8.18 3.63 -6.68
C LEU A 254 8.76 4.85 -7.38
N ARG A 255 9.11 4.75 -8.67
CA ARG A 255 9.68 5.86 -9.42
C ARG A 255 8.69 7.02 -9.56
N GLU A 256 7.44 6.72 -9.90
CA GLU A 256 6.38 7.73 -10.02
C GLU A 256 6.12 8.41 -8.69
N THR A 257 5.88 7.63 -7.63
CA THR A 257 5.53 8.17 -6.31
C THR A 257 6.68 8.91 -5.64
N HIS A 258 7.92 8.45 -5.82
CA HIS A 258 9.10 9.18 -5.38
C HIS A 258 9.26 10.50 -6.12
N SER A 259 9.10 10.51 -7.45
CA SER A 259 9.16 11.74 -8.24
C SER A 259 8.11 12.75 -7.76
N PHE A 260 6.86 12.31 -7.61
CA PHE A 260 5.79 13.18 -7.16
C PHE A 260 5.97 13.65 -5.70
N SER A 261 6.59 12.83 -4.83
CA SER A 261 6.94 13.25 -3.47
C SER A 261 7.89 14.46 -3.46
N LYS A 262 8.85 14.52 -4.40
CA LYS A 262 9.76 15.66 -4.54
C LYS A 262 9.00 16.93 -4.92
N ILE A 263 8.09 16.80 -5.90
CA ILE A 263 7.24 17.91 -6.35
C ILE A 263 6.40 18.47 -5.17
N ILE A 264 5.79 17.61 -4.35
CA ILE A 264 5.02 18.08 -3.18
C ILE A 264 5.92 18.74 -2.14
N ILE A 265 7.09 18.17 -1.84
CA ILE A 265 8.05 18.75 -0.90
C ILE A 265 8.47 20.15 -1.36
N ASP A 266 8.80 20.30 -2.64
CA ASP A 266 9.16 21.59 -3.23
C ASP A 266 7.98 22.57 -3.17
N SER A 267 6.76 22.12 -3.43
CA SER A 267 5.55 22.94 -3.31
C SER A 267 5.26 23.39 -1.88
N ILE A 268 5.53 22.56 -0.88
CA ILE A 268 5.43 22.94 0.55
C ILE A 268 6.42 24.06 0.88
N TYR A 269 7.68 23.95 0.42
CA TYR A 269 8.70 24.96 0.71
C TYR A 269 8.49 26.27 -0.06
N ASN A 270 7.96 26.19 -1.28
CA ASN A 270 7.72 27.35 -2.13
C ASN A 270 6.30 27.91 -2.01
N GLU A 271 5.47 27.38 -1.11
CA GLU A 271 4.10 27.83 -0.87
C GLU A 271 3.23 27.82 -2.15
N LYS A 272 3.37 26.77 -2.96
CA LYS A 272 2.64 26.60 -4.22
C LYS A 272 1.55 25.55 -4.09
N ASP A 273 0.33 25.93 -4.47
CA ASP A 273 -0.74 24.96 -4.61
C ASP A 273 -0.64 24.21 -5.94
N ILE A 274 -0.50 22.89 -5.85
CA ILE A 274 -0.38 21.96 -6.98
C ILE A 274 -1.43 20.86 -6.93
N LEU A 275 -2.37 20.91 -5.97
CA LEU A 275 -3.35 19.87 -5.77
C LEU A 275 -4.75 20.39 -6.08
N LEU A 276 -5.53 19.55 -6.75
CA LEU A 276 -6.98 19.66 -6.75
C LEU A 276 -7.49 18.81 -5.58
N THR A 277 -8.14 19.44 -4.59
CA THR A 277 -8.62 18.75 -3.38
C THR A 277 -10.13 18.86 -3.20
N PHE A 278 -10.76 17.71 -2.97
CA PHE A 278 -12.10 17.59 -2.43
C PHE A 278 -11.96 17.37 -0.93
N ASN A 279 -12.56 18.25 -0.14
CA ASN A 279 -12.61 18.11 1.31
C ASN A 279 -14.06 18.15 1.81
N TYR A 280 -14.38 17.24 2.72
CA TYR A 280 -15.71 17.17 3.31
C TYR A 280 -15.64 16.76 4.78
N THR A 281 -16.21 17.59 5.64
CA THR A 281 -16.42 17.27 7.05
C THR A 281 -17.85 16.79 7.23
N ILE A 282 -18.02 15.55 7.70
CA ILE A 282 -19.33 15.02 8.09
C ILE A 282 -19.60 15.47 9.53
N PRO A 283 -20.52 16.43 9.76
CA PRO A 283 -20.81 16.91 11.11
C PRO A 283 -21.54 15.83 11.91
N ASN A 284 -21.33 15.81 13.24
CA ASN A 284 -22.02 14.92 14.18
C ASN A 284 -21.84 13.42 13.90
N TYR A 285 -20.76 13.04 13.20
CA TYR A 285 -20.42 11.66 12.93
C TYR A 285 -18.93 11.42 13.18
N VAL A 286 -18.62 10.47 14.06
CA VAL A 286 -17.24 10.06 14.36
C VAL A 286 -17.00 8.66 13.81
N ALA A 287 -16.28 8.59 12.70
CA ALA A 287 -15.83 7.33 12.14
C ALA A 287 -15.03 6.54 13.18
N LYS A 288 -15.35 5.25 13.32
CA LYS A 288 -14.63 4.33 14.21
C LYS A 288 -13.38 3.73 13.55
N PHE A 289 -12.89 4.40 12.51
CA PHE A 289 -11.72 4.01 11.75
C PHE A 289 -10.96 5.23 11.25
N ALA A 290 -9.69 5.05 10.90
CA ALA A 290 -8.91 6.01 10.15
C ALA A 290 -8.18 5.33 8.98
N TYR A 291 -8.00 6.07 7.91
CA TYR A 291 -7.53 5.59 6.63
C TYR A 291 -6.63 6.63 5.95
N CYS A 292 -5.46 6.22 5.46
CA CYS A 292 -4.53 7.08 4.72
C CYS A 292 -3.78 6.23 3.70
N GLN A 293 -4.00 6.45 2.41
CA GLN A 293 -3.31 5.72 1.34
C GLN A 293 -3.46 6.43 0.00
N THR A 294 -2.60 6.08 -0.95
CA THR A 294 -2.77 6.44 -2.36
C THR A 294 -3.52 5.38 -3.15
N HIS A 295 -4.23 5.80 -4.20
CA HIS A 295 -4.96 4.93 -5.13
C HIS A 295 -4.97 5.46 -6.55
N SER A 296 -5.16 4.57 -7.53
CA SER A 296 -5.63 4.95 -8.86
C SER A 296 -7.14 4.73 -8.93
N ILE A 297 -7.91 5.81 -9.02
CA ILE A 297 -9.37 5.74 -9.15
C ILE A 297 -9.72 5.69 -10.62
N ASN A 298 -10.31 4.59 -11.08
CA ASN A 298 -10.61 4.35 -12.50
C ASN A 298 -12.08 4.56 -12.88
N LYS A 299 -12.95 4.86 -11.91
CA LYS A 299 -14.36 5.12 -12.11
C LYS A 299 -14.78 6.34 -11.30
N ASP A 300 -15.65 7.15 -11.88
CA ASP A 300 -16.25 8.30 -11.19
C ASP A 300 -17.48 7.91 -10.35
N LEU A 301 -18.19 8.90 -9.78
CA LEU A 301 -19.37 8.66 -8.93
C LEU A 301 -20.56 8.03 -9.69
N GLU A 302 -20.54 8.07 -11.02
CA GLU A 302 -21.56 7.51 -11.92
C GLU A 302 -21.08 6.20 -12.58
N ASN A 303 -19.98 5.62 -12.09
CA ASN A 303 -19.32 4.43 -12.65
C ASN A 303 -18.78 4.59 -14.07
N LYS A 304 -18.60 5.82 -14.57
CA LYS A 304 -17.96 6.07 -15.85
C LYS A 304 -16.44 6.00 -15.69
N SER A 305 -15.77 5.38 -16.66
CA SER A 305 -14.32 5.27 -16.67
C SER A 305 -13.63 6.64 -16.66
N ILE A 306 -12.45 6.68 -16.04
CA ILE A 306 -11.53 7.82 -16.07
C ILE A 306 -10.35 7.40 -16.95
N ASP A 307 -10.14 8.11 -18.06
CA ASP A 307 -9.24 7.66 -19.13
C ASP A 307 -7.76 7.79 -18.74
N GLU A 308 -7.40 8.88 -18.06
CA GLU A 308 -6.03 9.12 -17.57
C GLU A 308 -5.97 8.99 -16.05
N LEU A 309 -5.57 7.79 -15.60
CA LEU A 309 -5.40 7.53 -14.18
C LEU A 309 -4.25 8.36 -13.62
N THR A 310 -4.47 8.90 -12.44
CA THR A 310 -3.45 9.60 -11.65
C THR A 310 -3.43 9.07 -10.24
N LEU A 311 -2.35 9.36 -9.53
CA LEU A 311 -2.23 9.04 -8.12
C LEU A 311 -3.17 9.94 -7.31
N CYS A 312 -4.22 9.34 -6.75
CA CYS A 312 -5.12 9.97 -5.80
C CYS A 312 -4.61 9.74 -4.38
N MET A 313 -4.62 10.78 -3.54
CA MET A 313 -4.27 10.70 -2.12
C MET A 313 -5.55 10.79 -1.29
N ILE A 314 -5.88 9.73 -0.54
CA ILE A 314 -7.11 9.66 0.24
C ILE A 314 -6.77 9.61 1.73
N ASN A 315 -7.39 10.51 2.48
CA ASN A 315 -7.33 10.55 3.94
C ASN A 315 -8.76 10.62 4.50
N ILE A 316 -9.08 9.70 5.40
CA ILE A 316 -10.36 9.69 6.12
C ILE A 316 -10.07 9.45 7.60
N PHE A 317 -10.52 10.33 8.47
CA PHE A 317 -10.22 10.22 9.89
C PHE A 317 -11.25 10.93 10.76
N PRO A 318 -11.48 10.44 12.00
CA PRO A 318 -12.27 11.16 12.97
C PRO A 318 -11.51 12.40 13.48
N THR A 319 -12.26 13.42 13.90
CA THR A 319 -11.72 14.65 14.50
C THR A 319 -12.21 14.82 15.93
N LYS A 320 -11.57 15.71 16.69
CA LYS A 320 -11.92 15.96 18.10
C LYS A 320 -13.28 16.67 18.25
N GLU A 321 -13.73 17.35 17.20
CA GLU A 321 -14.98 18.12 17.12
C GLU A 321 -16.20 17.25 16.82
N ASN A 322 -16.17 15.96 17.21
CA ASN A 322 -17.25 15.00 16.97
C ASN A 322 -17.66 14.90 15.47
N ALA A 323 -16.65 14.92 14.59
CA ALA A 323 -16.84 14.89 13.15
C ALA A 323 -15.87 13.91 12.47
N THR A 324 -16.09 13.67 11.18
CA THR A 324 -15.20 12.88 10.33
C THR A 324 -14.77 13.72 9.15
N GLN A 325 -13.45 13.79 8.93
CA GLN A 325 -12.88 14.46 7.79
C GLN A 325 -12.61 13.46 6.66
N ILE A 326 -13.00 13.84 5.44
CA ILE A 326 -12.64 13.16 4.18
C ILE A 326 -11.85 14.15 3.34
N ILE A 327 -10.69 13.72 2.83
CA ILE A 327 -9.84 14.48 1.92
C ILE A 327 -9.46 13.55 0.77
N LEU A 328 -9.73 13.99 -0.45
CA LEU A 328 -9.26 13.40 -1.69
C LEU A 328 -8.49 14.47 -2.46
N SER A 329 -7.20 14.24 -2.68
CA SER A 329 -6.36 15.14 -3.47
C SER A 329 -5.79 14.42 -4.70
N VAL A 330 -5.62 15.17 -5.78
CA VAL A 330 -4.92 14.74 -7.01
C VAL A 330 -4.04 15.88 -7.50
N SER A 331 -3.03 15.60 -8.33
CA SER A 331 -2.30 16.67 -9.04
C SER A 331 -3.27 17.53 -9.88
N ASN A 332 -3.17 18.84 -9.79
CA ASN A 332 -4.00 19.78 -10.53
C ASN A 332 -3.63 19.88 -12.03
N GLU A 333 -2.49 19.32 -12.44
CA GLU A 333 -2.03 19.32 -13.83
C GLU A 333 -2.88 18.41 -14.74
N LYS A 334 -3.61 17.44 -14.17
CA LYS A 334 -4.41 16.46 -14.94
C LYS A 334 -5.91 16.73 -14.84
N GLY A 335 -6.51 17.14 -15.95
CA GLY A 335 -7.94 17.44 -16.05
C GLY A 335 -8.89 16.25 -15.97
N ALA A 336 -8.38 15.01 -16.06
CA ALA A 336 -9.18 13.79 -16.13
C ALA A 336 -10.11 13.58 -14.92
N TYR A 337 -9.74 14.12 -13.75
CA TYR A 337 -10.54 14.01 -12.53
C TYR A 337 -11.53 15.17 -12.33
N SER A 338 -11.53 16.18 -13.19
CA SER A 338 -12.42 17.35 -13.06
C SER A 338 -13.90 16.96 -12.96
N ARG A 339 -14.33 15.95 -13.72
CA ARG A 339 -15.69 15.40 -13.67
C ARG A 339 -16.00 14.78 -12.31
N LEU A 340 -15.09 13.95 -11.79
CA LEU A 340 -15.24 13.32 -10.47
C LEU A 340 -15.38 14.38 -9.37
N PHE A 341 -14.53 15.40 -9.38
CA PHE A 341 -14.55 16.44 -8.34
C PHE A 341 -15.82 17.29 -8.40
N LYS A 342 -16.31 17.63 -9.60
CA LYS A 342 -17.61 18.28 -9.77
C LYS A 342 -18.77 17.43 -9.22
N GLN A 343 -18.74 16.12 -9.45
CA GLN A 343 -19.75 15.21 -8.91
C GLN A 343 -19.69 15.12 -7.37
N LEU A 344 -18.49 15.08 -6.79
CA LEU A 344 -18.29 15.06 -5.34
C LEU A 344 -18.77 16.36 -4.68
N GLU A 345 -18.41 17.52 -5.25
CA GLU A 345 -18.89 18.82 -4.74
C GLU A 345 -20.41 18.96 -4.90
N SER A 346 -20.98 18.52 -6.02
CA SER A 346 -22.43 18.47 -6.20
C SER A 346 -23.12 17.58 -5.15
N ALA A 347 -22.58 16.39 -4.90
CA ALA A 347 -23.11 15.49 -3.86
C ALA A 347 -23.01 16.12 -2.46
N LYS A 348 -21.92 16.84 -2.16
CA LYS A 348 -21.73 17.56 -0.91
C LYS A 348 -22.74 18.70 -0.74
N VAL A 349 -22.92 19.54 -1.76
CA VAL A 349 -23.89 20.66 -1.76
C VAL A 349 -25.32 20.13 -1.60
N ASN A 350 -25.65 19.02 -2.24
CA ASN A 350 -26.96 18.37 -2.14
C ASN A 350 -27.14 17.52 -0.87
N ASN A 351 -26.14 17.49 0.02
CA ASN A 351 -26.12 16.66 1.23
C ASN A 351 -26.36 15.15 0.97
N ASP A 352 -25.92 14.65 -0.19
CA ASP A 352 -26.00 13.23 -0.56
C ASP A 352 -24.82 12.45 0.05
N ILE A 353 -24.83 12.38 1.38
CA ILE A 353 -23.80 11.69 2.18
C ILE A 353 -23.68 10.23 1.75
N LYS A 354 -24.81 9.56 1.46
CA LYS A 354 -24.83 8.14 1.08
C LYS A 354 -24.04 7.88 -0.20
N LYS A 355 -24.14 8.76 -1.20
CA LYS A 355 -23.36 8.66 -2.44
C LYS A 355 -21.86 8.85 -2.18
N ILE A 356 -21.49 9.82 -1.35
CA ILE A 356 -20.10 10.09 -0.97
C ILE A 356 -19.48 8.90 -0.24
N ILE A 357 -20.11 8.41 0.83
CA ILE A 357 -19.54 7.31 1.64
C ILE A 357 -19.50 5.99 0.89
N ARG A 358 -20.45 5.73 -0.03
CA ARG A 358 -20.38 4.54 -0.91
C ARG A 358 -19.20 4.62 -1.86
N PHE A 359 -18.94 5.79 -2.45
CA PHE A 359 -17.78 6.00 -3.32
C PHE A 359 -16.46 5.70 -2.58
N PHE A 360 -16.24 6.34 -1.43
CA PHE A 360 -15.02 6.11 -0.64
C PHE A 360 -14.95 4.69 -0.08
N GLY A 361 -16.06 4.15 0.41
CA GLY A 361 -16.11 2.79 0.94
C GLY A 361 -15.78 1.72 -0.11
N ASN A 362 -16.24 1.89 -1.35
CA ASN A 362 -15.88 1.00 -2.47
C ASN A 362 -14.38 1.06 -2.80
N ILE A 363 -13.78 2.26 -2.77
CA ILE A 363 -12.34 2.41 -3.00
C ILE A 363 -11.56 1.65 -1.90
N ILE A 364 -11.91 1.86 -0.63
CA ILE A 364 -11.23 1.21 0.50
C ILE A 364 -11.44 -0.32 0.45
N ALA A 365 -12.63 -0.80 0.09
CA ALA A 365 -12.92 -2.23 -0.04
C ALA A 365 -12.09 -2.92 -1.13
N ASN A 366 -11.65 -2.19 -2.15
CA ASN A 366 -10.92 -2.74 -3.28
C ASN A 366 -9.41 -2.70 -3.13
N SER A 367 -8.85 -1.85 -2.26
CA SER A 367 -7.40 -1.67 -2.22
C SER A 367 -6.87 -1.09 -0.90
N GLY A 368 -7.74 -0.87 0.08
CA GLY A 368 -7.39 -0.27 1.36
C GLY A 368 -6.66 -1.25 2.27
N THR A 369 -5.38 -0.96 2.54
CA THR A 369 -4.53 -1.76 3.43
C THR A 369 -4.15 -1.00 4.70
N ASN A 370 -4.09 0.33 4.65
CA ASN A 370 -3.72 1.18 5.78
C ASN A 370 -4.94 1.73 6.52
N LEU A 371 -5.66 0.79 7.13
CA LEU A 371 -6.92 1.00 7.84
C LEU A 371 -6.74 0.61 9.31
N TYR A 372 -7.15 1.49 10.23
CA TYR A 372 -7.08 1.28 11.67
C TYR A 372 -8.44 1.50 12.29
N PHE A 373 -8.81 0.68 13.26
CA PHE A 373 -10.11 0.70 13.92
C PHE A 373 -9.99 1.01 15.40
N GLU A 374 -11.01 1.65 15.95
CA GLU A 374 -11.23 1.74 17.40
C GLU A 374 -11.49 0.33 17.97
N ALA A 375 -10.82 -0.02 19.06
CA ALA A 375 -10.84 -1.40 19.59
C ALA A 375 -12.24 -1.87 20.03
N ASN A 376 -12.99 -1.05 20.78
CA ASN A 376 -14.29 -1.48 21.31
C ASN A 376 -15.30 -1.63 20.17
N TYR A 377 -15.26 -0.71 19.21
CA TYR A 377 -16.05 -0.83 17.99
C TYR A 377 -15.73 -2.12 17.23
N PHE A 378 -14.44 -2.43 17.00
CA PHE A 378 -14.04 -3.65 16.31
C PHE A 378 -14.48 -4.92 17.06
N SER A 379 -14.34 -4.94 18.39
CA SER A 379 -14.79 -6.06 19.23
C SER A 379 -16.30 -6.28 19.15
N SER A 380 -17.09 -5.23 18.88
CA SER A 380 -18.54 -5.34 18.69
C SER A 380 -18.95 -5.95 17.34
N LEU A 381 -18.03 -6.11 16.40
CA LEU A 381 -18.30 -6.71 15.10
C LEU A 381 -18.50 -8.22 15.22
N THR A 382 -19.46 -8.74 14.48
CA THR A 382 -19.70 -10.17 14.32
C THR A 382 -18.54 -10.85 13.58
N GLU A 383 -18.41 -12.17 13.72
CA GLU A 383 -17.42 -12.94 12.94
C GLU A 383 -17.59 -12.76 11.43
N LYS A 384 -18.85 -12.67 10.97
CA LYS A 384 -19.19 -12.42 9.57
C LYS A 384 -18.68 -11.05 9.10
N GLU A 385 -18.91 -10.00 9.88
CA GLU A 385 -18.41 -8.65 9.56
C GLU A 385 -16.88 -8.59 9.53
N LYS A 386 -16.22 -9.23 10.50
CA LYS A 386 -14.75 -9.36 10.53
C LYS A 386 -14.24 -10.14 9.31
N ALA A 387 -14.92 -11.20 8.91
CA ALA A 387 -14.60 -11.95 7.69
C ALA A 387 -14.76 -11.11 6.43
N VAL A 388 -15.81 -10.27 6.32
CA VAL A 388 -15.97 -9.32 5.20
C VAL A 388 -14.82 -8.33 5.15
N LEU A 389 -14.43 -7.74 6.29
CA LEU A 389 -13.31 -6.80 6.35
C LEU A 389 -12.02 -7.44 5.82
N TYR A 390 -11.68 -8.63 6.31
CA TYR A 390 -10.43 -9.28 5.92
C TYR A 390 -10.49 -9.89 4.51
N TYR A 391 -11.65 -10.35 4.04
CA TYR A 391 -11.84 -10.79 2.66
C TYR A 391 -11.50 -9.67 1.68
N SER A 392 -12.06 -8.47 1.91
CA SER A 392 -11.79 -7.28 1.09
C SER A 392 -10.31 -6.89 1.09
N PHE A 393 -9.63 -7.00 2.24
CA PHE A 393 -8.19 -6.81 2.34
C PHE A 393 -7.38 -7.86 1.57
N SER A 394 -7.76 -9.14 1.68
CA SER A 394 -6.96 -10.27 1.17
C SER A 394 -7.22 -10.63 -0.30
N LYS A 395 -8.36 -10.24 -0.89
CA LYS A 395 -8.72 -10.62 -2.27
C LYS A 395 -7.73 -10.13 -3.34
N ASN A 396 -6.92 -9.11 -3.04
CA ASN A 396 -5.96 -8.50 -3.97
C ASN A 396 -4.48 -8.86 -3.71
N GLY A 397 -4.21 -9.88 -2.90
CA GLY A 397 -2.82 -10.27 -2.60
C GLY A 397 -2.66 -11.58 -1.84
N ALA A 398 -3.73 -12.10 -1.26
CA ALA A 398 -3.76 -13.36 -0.52
C ALA A 398 -5.03 -14.16 -0.88
N ILE A 399 -5.23 -14.44 -2.17
CA ILE A 399 -6.43 -15.11 -2.72
C ILE A 399 -6.75 -16.41 -1.98
N ARG A 400 -5.74 -17.20 -1.57
CA ARG A 400 -5.98 -18.44 -0.79
C ARG A 400 -6.69 -18.17 0.53
N ILE A 401 -6.30 -17.10 1.24
CA ILE A 401 -6.95 -16.67 2.47
C ILE A 401 -8.35 -16.14 2.17
N ALA A 402 -8.49 -15.29 1.15
CA ALA A 402 -9.79 -14.77 0.74
C ALA A 402 -10.78 -15.89 0.41
N ASN A 403 -10.35 -16.90 -0.34
CA ASN A 403 -11.18 -18.07 -0.69
C ASN A 403 -11.56 -18.89 0.54
N ASN A 404 -10.65 -19.06 1.51
CA ASN A 404 -10.99 -19.76 2.74
C ASN A 404 -12.02 -19.00 3.57
N LEU A 405 -11.86 -17.68 3.71
CA LEU A 405 -12.84 -16.83 4.39
C LEU A 405 -14.19 -16.88 3.69
N LYS A 406 -14.17 -16.83 2.36
CA LYS A 406 -15.38 -16.92 1.54
C LYS A 406 -16.12 -18.22 1.80
N ASN A 407 -15.43 -19.36 1.70
CA ASN A 407 -16.04 -20.68 1.90
C ASN A 407 -16.51 -20.93 3.33
N LYS A 408 -15.83 -20.36 4.33
CA LYS A 408 -16.10 -20.67 5.74
C LYS A 408 -17.13 -19.74 6.39
N PHE A 409 -17.08 -18.45 6.07
CA PHE A 409 -17.84 -17.42 6.80
C PHE A 409 -18.79 -16.62 5.91
N LEU A 410 -18.55 -16.59 4.61
CA LEU A 410 -19.25 -15.72 3.65
C LEU A 410 -19.92 -16.54 2.54
N ASP A 411 -20.15 -17.83 2.80
CA ASP A 411 -20.75 -18.71 1.81
C ASP A 411 -22.09 -18.12 1.37
N THR A 412 -22.44 -18.29 0.10
CA THR A 412 -23.62 -17.72 -0.59
C THR A 412 -23.60 -16.20 -0.85
N MET A 413 -22.63 -15.44 -0.35
CA MET A 413 -22.58 -13.99 -0.58
C MET A 413 -21.97 -13.62 -1.93
N ASN A 414 -22.63 -12.71 -2.66
CA ASN A 414 -22.11 -12.11 -3.87
C ASN A 414 -21.26 -10.85 -3.57
N GLU A 415 -20.53 -10.35 -4.58
CA GLU A 415 -19.61 -9.22 -4.41
C GLU A 415 -20.30 -7.93 -3.96
N ARG A 416 -21.54 -7.70 -4.39
CA ARG A 416 -22.31 -6.51 -4.01
C ARG A 416 -22.68 -6.54 -2.54
N GLU A 417 -23.14 -7.69 -2.05
CA GLU A 417 -23.47 -7.86 -0.62
C GLU A 417 -22.24 -7.69 0.27
N LEU A 418 -21.09 -8.24 -0.15
CA LEU A 418 -19.82 -8.06 0.55
C LEU A 418 -19.41 -6.59 0.61
N ALA A 419 -19.51 -5.87 -0.51
CA ALA A 419 -19.24 -4.44 -0.55
C ALA A 419 -20.19 -3.65 0.35
N ASP A 420 -21.49 -3.93 0.31
CA ASP A 420 -22.49 -3.24 1.14
C ASP A 420 -22.25 -3.46 2.64
N ILE A 421 -21.91 -4.68 3.08
CA ILE A 421 -21.53 -4.94 4.47
C ILE A 421 -20.26 -4.18 4.82
N TYR A 422 -19.23 -4.22 3.96
CA TYR A 422 -17.97 -3.52 4.21
C TYR A 422 -18.19 -2.01 4.43
N ILE A 423 -19.00 -1.37 3.57
CA ILE A 423 -19.30 0.06 3.70
C ILE A 423 -20.13 0.33 4.96
N LYS A 424 -21.09 -0.53 5.31
CA LYS A 424 -21.86 -0.41 6.57
C LYS A 424 -20.99 -0.53 7.81
N ILE A 425 -19.93 -1.33 7.77
CA ILE A 425 -18.95 -1.39 8.85
C ILE A 425 -18.24 -0.03 8.94
N LEU A 426 -17.62 0.45 7.86
CA LEU A 426 -16.89 1.72 7.90
C LEU A 426 -17.75 2.92 8.31
N PHE A 427 -18.95 3.03 7.75
CA PHE A 427 -19.83 4.19 7.88
C PHE A 427 -21.11 3.88 8.67
N LYS A 428 -20.99 3.04 9.71
CA LYS A 428 -22.13 2.62 10.55
C LYS A 428 -22.90 3.82 11.10
N GLY A 429 -24.20 3.90 10.81
CA GLY A 429 -25.07 4.99 11.24
C GLY A 429 -25.29 6.11 10.21
N LEU A 430 -24.62 6.06 9.04
CA LEU A 430 -24.86 7.00 7.94
C LEU A 430 -25.62 6.38 6.74
N LEU A 431 -25.62 5.05 6.63
CA LEU A 431 -26.37 4.30 5.62
C LEU A 431 -27.72 3.83 6.17
#